data_AF-A0A7S0TAK2-F1
#
_entry.id   AF-A0A7S0TAK2-F1
#
_cell.length_a   1.000
_cell.length_b   1.000
_cell.length_c   1.000
_cell.angle_alpha   90.00
_cell.angle_beta   90.00
_cell.angle_gamma   90.00
#
_symmetry.space_group_name_H-M   'P 1'
#
loop_
_entity.id
_entity.type
_entity.pdbx_description
1 polymer ?
#
loop_
_entity_poly.entity_id
_entity_poly.type
_entity_poly.pdbx_seq_one_letter_code
_entity_poly.pdbx_strand_id
1 'polypeptide(L)'
;MVALVLFSLIHVPINIPAFALSTKVDVDMNQELVAHGISNMVAGAGGGLQNYLAYTQSVLYDKSGGTGRVSGLSVAAVTAVLFFVGPTIASHIPRCMAGTLLLHVGIDLFLEGVWDSYGKFDLLEYSGIWLIVIVMSVYGMESAMVAGGIAAVSTYAVQNVAYLSPIRGVMPATTLRSSDWNRNAASEVILADSDMGRSRIFVVQLQGHLFFGNMAFFTDEMDELLSPPKQPEGNEIGVIDEEEKKVPLVLIIDFTLVLGIDSSAAHAIVKLKDTILKEYQIELCLFVSGSDEGFPTEFDLRDQLSTDPRQESAAGSPSEETSLLTAQNHDEEYQKASRYSGSRVCDSLDMALMEAEDALIARQNPSLVEQNDVLSDCMLNVRVDELSPDEEKDEFVSAFMDLCTNDIGGEDTLKMFASFQREVFHEGEIIWRQDDESNCVKLLILGQLIAELENEAGTTEIVPKGSMIGELGLVNGNPRMSTVKCLSKEAVFFSMSRAAFDEMISSQPHLARYIDLICVNHLALRVQHVSNRIFETRCLPI
;
A
#
# COMPACT_ATOMS: atom_id res chain seq x y z
N MET A 1 42.42 -19.61 -9.93
CA MET A 1 41.93 -20.48 -8.81
C MET A 1 40.58 -20.04 -8.26
N VAL A 2 40.39 -18.75 -7.93
CA VAL A 2 39.11 -18.23 -7.41
C VAL A 2 37.94 -18.47 -8.38
N ALA A 3 38.16 -18.28 -9.69
CA ALA A 3 37.13 -18.54 -10.70
C ALA A 3 36.67 -20.00 -10.75
N LEU A 4 37.56 -20.96 -10.52
CA LEU A 4 37.20 -22.38 -10.46
C LEU A 4 36.34 -22.68 -9.23
N VAL A 5 36.65 -22.07 -8.08
CA VAL A 5 35.83 -22.20 -6.86
C VAL A 5 34.44 -21.62 -7.06
N LEU A 6 34.34 -20.42 -7.65
CA LEU A 6 33.04 -19.80 -7.93
C LEU A 6 32.24 -20.59 -8.98
N PHE A 7 32.87 -21.05 -10.06
CA PHE A 7 32.24 -21.93 -11.03
C PHE A 7 31.74 -23.24 -10.39
N SER A 8 32.55 -23.83 -9.51
CA SER A 8 32.18 -25.01 -8.74
C SER A 8 31.02 -24.74 -7.78
N LEU A 9 30.91 -23.54 -7.21
CA LEU A 9 29.80 -23.18 -6.34
C LEU A 9 28.51 -22.94 -7.15
N ILE A 10 28.61 -22.29 -8.31
CA ILE A 10 27.46 -21.89 -9.14
C ILE A 10 26.83 -23.08 -9.89
N HIS A 11 27.61 -24.09 -10.29
CA HIS A 11 27.04 -25.19 -11.08
C HIS A 11 26.02 -26.03 -10.30
N VAL A 12 26.15 -26.12 -8.98
CA VAL A 12 25.25 -26.88 -8.10
C VAL A 12 23.83 -26.29 -8.10
N PRO A 13 23.61 -25.00 -7.74
CA PRO A 13 22.28 -24.37 -7.77
C PRO A 13 21.67 -24.22 -9.16
N ILE A 14 22.46 -24.32 -10.23
CA ILE A 14 21.92 -24.33 -11.60
C ILE A 14 21.49 -25.75 -12.01
N ASN A 15 22.39 -26.73 -11.89
CA ASN A 15 22.18 -28.05 -12.47
C ASN A 15 21.28 -28.95 -11.60
N ILE A 16 21.29 -28.80 -10.27
CA ILE A 16 20.49 -29.65 -9.38
C ILE A 16 18.99 -29.38 -9.53
N PRO A 17 18.49 -28.14 -9.48
CA PRO A 17 17.09 -27.87 -9.75
C PRO A 17 16.65 -28.32 -11.14
N ALA A 18 17.49 -28.13 -12.17
CA ALA A 18 17.20 -28.62 -13.51
C ALA A 18 17.07 -30.16 -13.56
N PHE A 19 17.92 -30.87 -12.82
CA PHE A 19 17.85 -32.32 -12.67
C PHE A 19 16.61 -32.77 -11.88
N ALA A 20 16.33 -32.09 -10.77
CA ALA A 20 15.15 -32.30 -9.92
C ALA A 20 13.85 -32.15 -10.73
N LEU A 21 13.75 -31.11 -11.56
CA LEU A 21 12.63 -30.89 -12.48
C LEU A 21 12.48 -32.01 -13.51
N SER A 22 13.59 -32.48 -14.08
CA SER A 22 13.58 -33.56 -15.08
C SER A 22 13.21 -34.93 -14.51
N THR A 23 13.59 -35.18 -13.25
CA THR A 23 13.38 -36.45 -12.54
C THR A 23 12.14 -36.46 -11.63
N LYS A 24 11.51 -35.29 -11.44
CA LYS A 24 10.35 -35.07 -10.55
C LYS A 24 10.63 -35.46 -9.10
N VAL A 25 11.81 -35.10 -8.61
CA VAL A 25 12.23 -35.33 -7.21
C VAL A 25 12.40 -34.00 -6.52
N ASP A 26 11.86 -33.86 -5.32
CA ASP A 26 12.10 -32.68 -4.47
C ASP A 26 13.49 -32.81 -3.82
N VAL A 27 14.30 -31.75 -3.95
CA VAL A 27 15.70 -31.74 -3.50
C VAL A 27 15.95 -30.60 -2.54
N ASP A 28 16.64 -30.90 -1.44
CA ASP A 28 17.15 -29.89 -0.50
C ASP A 28 18.51 -29.36 -1.00
N MET A 29 18.50 -28.12 -1.47
CA MET A 29 19.69 -27.45 -2.00
C MET A 29 20.82 -27.32 -0.98
N ASN A 30 20.51 -27.12 0.30
CA ASN A 30 21.53 -26.97 1.33
C ASN A 30 22.27 -28.29 1.57
N GLN A 31 21.53 -29.39 1.60
CA GLN A 31 22.12 -30.72 1.77
C GLN A 31 23.02 -31.09 0.58
N GLU A 32 22.56 -30.81 -0.64
CA GLU A 32 23.36 -31.09 -1.84
C GLU A 32 24.61 -30.21 -1.92
N LEU A 33 24.53 -28.93 -1.56
CA LEU A 33 25.68 -28.03 -1.52
C LEU A 33 26.75 -28.53 -0.52
N VAL A 34 26.32 -28.99 0.66
CA VAL A 34 27.21 -29.58 1.68
C VAL A 34 27.81 -30.90 1.18
N ALA A 35 27.00 -31.76 0.56
CA ALA A 35 27.48 -33.03 0.00
C ALA A 35 28.52 -32.82 -1.10
N HIS A 36 28.30 -31.88 -2.01
CA HIS A 36 29.27 -31.48 -3.03
C HIS A 36 30.55 -30.88 -2.41
N GLY A 37 30.43 -30.09 -1.34
CA GLY A 37 31.57 -29.57 -0.59
C GLY A 37 32.44 -30.69 0.00
N ILE A 38 31.83 -31.65 0.69
CA ILE A 38 32.53 -32.82 1.25
C ILE A 38 33.18 -33.64 0.14
N SER A 39 32.45 -33.89 -0.95
CA SER A 39 32.94 -34.62 -2.12
C SER A 39 34.20 -33.96 -2.72
N ASN A 40 34.19 -32.64 -2.88
CA ASN A 40 35.34 -31.86 -3.34
C ASN A 40 36.51 -31.88 -2.36
N MET A 41 36.25 -31.84 -1.04
CA MET A 41 37.32 -31.95 -0.03
C MET A 41 38.01 -33.32 -0.09
N VAL A 42 37.24 -34.40 -0.21
CA VAL A 42 37.79 -35.76 -0.34
C VAL A 42 38.57 -35.92 -1.65
N ALA A 43 38.02 -35.40 -2.76
CA ALA A 43 38.72 -35.40 -4.05
C ALA A 43 40.04 -34.62 -3.98
N GLY A 44 40.04 -33.42 -3.39
CA GLY A 44 41.23 -32.61 -3.20
C GLY A 44 42.29 -33.28 -2.33
N ALA A 45 41.90 -33.94 -1.24
CA ALA A 45 42.81 -34.71 -0.39
C ALA A 45 43.46 -35.89 -1.14
N GLY A 46 42.75 -36.48 -2.12
CA GLY A 46 43.26 -37.51 -3.02
C GLY A 46 44.07 -36.99 -4.21
N GLY A 47 44.29 -35.67 -4.32
CA GLY A 47 44.95 -35.05 -5.49
C GLY A 47 44.09 -35.01 -6.76
N GLY A 48 42.77 -35.21 -6.62
CA GLY A 48 41.81 -35.15 -7.70
C GLY A 48 41.46 -33.72 -8.14
N LEU A 49 40.84 -33.62 -9.32
CA LEU A 49 40.27 -32.38 -9.83
C LEU A 49 38.92 -32.07 -9.16
N GLN A 50 38.38 -30.87 -9.40
CA GLN A 50 37.06 -30.49 -8.92
C GLN A 50 35.97 -31.42 -9.44
N ASN A 51 35.05 -31.84 -8.57
CA ASN A 51 33.87 -32.60 -8.93
C ASN A 51 32.81 -31.67 -9.51
N TYR A 52 32.20 -32.12 -10.61
CA TYR A 52 31.17 -31.39 -11.34
C TYR A 52 29.97 -32.31 -11.57
N LEU A 53 28.77 -31.82 -11.29
CA LEU A 53 27.54 -32.52 -11.66
C LEU A 53 27.28 -32.42 -13.16
N ALA A 54 27.52 -33.51 -13.89
CA ALA A 54 27.24 -33.61 -15.31
C ALA A 54 25.74 -33.84 -15.58
N TYR A 55 24.95 -32.76 -15.60
CA TYR A 55 23.49 -32.77 -15.79
C TYR A 55 23.03 -33.72 -16.91
N THR A 56 23.55 -33.56 -18.13
CA THR A 56 23.13 -34.36 -19.30
C THR A 56 23.38 -35.86 -19.11
N GLN A 57 24.48 -36.23 -18.45
CA GLN A 57 24.81 -37.63 -18.17
C GLN A 57 23.89 -38.19 -17.09
N SER A 58 23.61 -37.42 -16.04
CA SER A 58 22.69 -37.81 -14.97
C SER A 58 21.25 -38.00 -15.48
N VAL A 59 20.77 -37.11 -16.36
CA VAL A 59 19.44 -37.27 -16.97
C VAL A 59 19.38 -38.50 -17.88
N LEU A 60 20.42 -38.75 -18.69
CA LEU A 60 20.48 -39.96 -19.52
C LEU A 60 20.48 -41.23 -18.66
N TYR A 61 21.19 -41.17 -17.53
CA TYR A 61 21.27 -42.26 -16.58
C TYR A 61 19.92 -42.58 -15.92
N ASP A 62 19.21 -41.55 -15.46
CA ASP A 62 17.86 -41.67 -14.91
C ASP A 62 16.87 -42.20 -15.96
N LYS A 63 16.89 -41.65 -17.18
CA LYS A 63 16.08 -42.12 -18.31
C LYS A 63 16.36 -43.57 -18.72
N SER A 64 17.54 -44.08 -18.39
CA SER A 64 17.92 -45.48 -18.62
C SER A 64 17.42 -46.43 -17.51
N GLY A 65 16.66 -45.91 -16.54
CA GLY A 65 16.16 -46.67 -15.38
C GLY A 65 17.19 -46.83 -14.26
N GLY A 66 18.27 -46.06 -14.28
CA GLY A 66 19.33 -46.11 -13.27
C GLY A 66 18.93 -45.40 -11.99
N THR A 67 18.35 -46.11 -11.03
CA THR A 67 17.96 -45.55 -9.72
C THR A 67 18.83 -46.02 -8.57
N GLY A 68 19.25 -45.10 -7.71
CA GLY A 68 19.83 -45.40 -6.38
C GLY A 68 21.36 -45.34 -6.28
N ARG A 69 21.89 -45.60 -5.08
CA ARG A 69 23.33 -45.45 -4.76
C ARG A 69 24.20 -46.58 -5.32
N VAL A 70 23.66 -47.79 -5.42
CA VAL A 70 24.37 -48.98 -5.95
C VAL A 70 24.76 -48.77 -7.41
N SER A 71 23.87 -48.13 -8.15
CA SER A 71 24.04 -47.87 -9.56
C SER A 71 25.15 -46.83 -9.77
N GLY A 72 25.21 -45.77 -8.96
CA GLY A 72 26.34 -44.82 -8.92
C GLY A 72 27.68 -45.48 -8.55
N LEU A 73 27.68 -46.43 -7.59
CA LEU A 73 28.88 -47.19 -7.22
C LEU A 73 29.38 -48.07 -8.39
N SER A 74 28.45 -48.64 -9.17
CA SER A 74 28.80 -49.41 -10.37
C SER A 74 29.46 -48.55 -11.45
N VAL A 75 28.97 -47.33 -11.66
CA VAL A 75 29.57 -46.35 -12.58
C VAL A 75 30.97 -45.96 -12.12
N ALA A 76 31.16 -45.72 -10.81
CA ALA A 76 32.47 -45.46 -10.24
C ALA A 76 33.45 -46.63 -10.46
N ALA A 77 33.01 -47.87 -10.24
CA ALA A 77 33.83 -49.06 -10.46
C ALA A 77 34.24 -49.23 -11.94
N VAL A 78 33.30 -49.07 -12.87
CA VAL A 78 33.58 -49.14 -14.32
C VAL A 78 34.53 -48.02 -14.74
N THR A 79 34.34 -46.80 -14.21
CA THR A 79 35.20 -45.65 -14.49
C THR A 79 36.61 -45.87 -13.94
N ALA A 80 36.76 -46.48 -12.76
CA ALA A 80 38.05 -46.84 -12.19
C ALA A 80 38.79 -47.89 -13.05
N VAL A 81 38.09 -48.90 -13.58
CA VAL A 81 38.68 -49.86 -14.52
C VAL A 81 39.12 -49.16 -15.80
N LEU A 82 38.26 -48.30 -16.35
CA LEU A 82 38.56 -47.54 -17.57
C LEU A 82 39.74 -46.57 -17.37
N PHE A 83 39.95 -46.04 -16.17
CA PHE A 83 41.10 -45.20 -15.85
C PHE A 83 42.44 -45.93 -16.05
N PHE A 84 42.53 -47.22 -15.67
CA PHE A 84 43.75 -48.02 -15.87
C PHE A 84 43.95 -48.49 -17.30
N VAL A 85 42.86 -48.82 -18.02
CA VAL A 85 42.92 -49.33 -19.41
C VAL A 85 42.93 -48.20 -20.45
N GLY A 86 42.36 -47.05 -20.11
CA GLY A 86 42.09 -45.91 -20.98
C GLY A 86 43.29 -45.35 -21.73
N PRO A 87 44.48 -45.20 -21.11
CA PRO A 87 45.67 -44.71 -21.82
C PRO A 87 46.06 -45.56 -23.03
N THR A 88 45.85 -46.88 -22.96
CA THR A 88 46.13 -47.81 -24.08
C THR A 88 45.12 -47.66 -25.21
N ILE A 89 43.87 -47.35 -24.90
CA ILE A 89 42.82 -47.10 -25.91
C ILE A 89 43.02 -45.72 -26.54
N ALA A 90 43.28 -44.70 -25.72
CA ALA A 90 43.44 -43.32 -26.15
C ALA A 90 44.61 -43.14 -27.14
N SER A 91 45.66 -43.95 -27.04
CA SER A 91 46.79 -43.90 -27.99
C SER A 91 46.42 -44.31 -29.42
N HIS A 92 45.30 -45.02 -29.61
CA HIS A 92 44.78 -45.42 -30.93
C HIS A 92 43.83 -44.38 -31.53
N ILE A 93 43.35 -43.41 -30.74
CA ILE A 93 42.38 -42.41 -31.18
C ILE A 93 43.10 -41.30 -31.95
N PRO A 94 42.70 -40.98 -33.19
CA PRO A 94 43.25 -39.85 -33.94
C PRO A 94 43.02 -38.53 -33.22
N ARG A 95 44.07 -37.71 -33.06
CA ARG A 95 44.00 -36.40 -32.38
C ARG A 95 42.99 -35.44 -33.01
N CYS A 96 42.77 -35.55 -34.32
CA CYS A 96 41.78 -34.76 -35.03
C CYS A 96 40.35 -34.99 -34.54
N MET A 97 40.00 -36.21 -34.10
CA MET A 97 38.66 -36.51 -33.56
C MET A 97 38.38 -35.78 -32.25
N ALA A 98 39.37 -35.70 -31.36
CA ALA A 98 39.24 -34.95 -30.11
C ALA A 98 39.06 -33.44 -30.39
N GLY A 99 39.81 -32.90 -31.35
CA GLY A 99 39.68 -31.51 -31.78
C GLY A 99 38.31 -31.19 -32.39
N THR A 100 37.76 -32.07 -33.22
CA THR A 100 36.42 -31.88 -33.80
C THR A 100 35.32 -31.88 -32.75
N LEU A 101 35.42 -32.75 -31.73
CA LEU A 101 34.45 -32.79 -30.64
C LEU A 101 34.54 -31.52 -29.78
N LEU A 102 35.75 -31.06 -29.47
CA LEU A 102 35.94 -29.82 -28.72
C LEU A 102 35.42 -28.60 -29.49
N LEU A 103 35.67 -28.53 -30.80
CA LEU A 103 35.18 -27.45 -31.64
C LEU A 103 33.65 -27.47 -31.77
N HIS A 104 33.06 -28.65 -31.93
CA HIS A 104 31.60 -28.81 -32.00
C HIS A 104 30.94 -28.35 -30.69
N VAL A 105 31.42 -28.81 -29.53
CA VAL A 105 30.90 -28.37 -28.23
C VAL A 105 31.09 -26.87 -28.05
N GLY A 106 32.22 -26.31 -28.48
CA GLY A 106 32.47 -24.87 -28.42
C GLY A 106 31.50 -24.05 -29.27
N ILE A 107 31.21 -24.51 -30.50
CA ILE A 107 30.25 -23.86 -31.40
C ILE A 107 28.83 -23.96 -30.84
N ASP A 108 28.42 -25.12 -30.35
CA ASP A 108 27.08 -25.34 -29.80
C ASP A 108 26.84 -24.44 -28.57
N LEU A 109 27.79 -24.39 -27.63
CA LEU A 109 27.69 -23.50 -26.46
C LEU A 109 27.67 -22.02 -26.84
N PHE A 110 28.38 -21.64 -27.91
CA PHE A 110 28.37 -20.26 -28.41
C PHE A 110 27.02 -19.90 -29.06
N LEU A 111 26.48 -20.80 -29.89
CA LEU A 111 25.17 -20.60 -30.52
C LEU A 111 24.07 -20.53 -29.46
N GLU A 112 24.06 -21.45 -28.50
CA GLU A 112 23.08 -21.48 -27.41
C GLU A 112 23.19 -20.22 -26.52
N GLY A 113 24.41 -19.80 -26.16
CA GLY A 113 24.63 -18.67 -25.26
C GLY A 113 24.40 -17.30 -25.90
N VAL A 114 24.84 -17.10 -27.16
CA VAL A 114 24.85 -15.78 -27.80
C VAL A 114 23.76 -15.64 -28.86
N TRP A 115 23.66 -16.59 -29.78
CA TRP A 115 22.77 -16.49 -30.93
C TRP A 115 21.32 -16.74 -30.54
N ASP A 116 21.06 -17.84 -29.82
CA ASP A 116 19.70 -18.22 -29.42
C ASP A 116 19.14 -17.31 -28.32
N SER A 117 19.98 -16.51 -27.68
CA SER A 117 19.61 -15.46 -26.71
C SER A 117 19.12 -14.17 -27.38
N TYR A 118 19.31 -14.03 -28.70
CA TYR A 118 18.92 -12.81 -29.42
C TYR A 118 17.40 -12.58 -29.36
N GLY A 119 17.00 -11.39 -28.93
CA GLY A 119 15.60 -10.98 -28.81
C GLY A 119 14.86 -11.55 -27.59
N LYS A 120 15.53 -12.31 -26.72
CA LYS A 120 14.96 -12.81 -25.45
C LYS A 120 15.26 -11.89 -24.24
N PHE A 121 16.25 -11.03 -24.36
CA PHE A 121 16.74 -10.15 -23.29
C PHE A 121 16.74 -8.69 -23.73
N ASP A 122 16.71 -7.79 -22.75
CA ASP A 122 16.83 -6.35 -23.00
C ASP A 122 18.19 -6.00 -23.62
N LEU A 123 18.26 -4.83 -24.28
CA LEU A 123 19.48 -4.37 -24.95
C LEU A 123 20.68 -4.30 -24.00
N LEU A 124 20.47 -3.88 -22.74
CA LEU A 124 21.53 -3.80 -21.73
C LEU A 124 22.03 -5.19 -21.32
N GLU A 125 21.13 -6.11 -21.04
CA GLU A 125 21.46 -7.50 -20.68
C GLU A 125 22.20 -8.21 -21.82
N TYR A 126 21.71 -8.04 -23.05
CA TYR A 126 22.35 -8.63 -24.23
C TYR A 126 23.73 -8.03 -24.51
N SER A 127 23.93 -6.73 -24.24
CA SER A 127 25.25 -6.10 -24.32
C SER A 127 26.22 -6.68 -23.28
N GLY A 128 25.72 -7.04 -22.09
CA GLY A 128 26.47 -7.72 -21.04
C GLY A 128 26.96 -9.11 -21.48
N ILE A 129 26.13 -9.88 -22.19
CA ILE A 129 26.52 -11.18 -22.75
C ILE A 129 27.70 -11.02 -23.71
N TRP A 130 27.62 -10.06 -24.65
CA TRP A 130 28.73 -9.78 -25.57
C TRP A 130 30.00 -9.33 -24.87
N LEU A 131 29.90 -8.49 -23.84
CA LEU A 131 31.03 -8.08 -23.02
C LEU A 131 31.73 -9.30 -22.40
N ILE A 132 30.96 -10.21 -21.78
CA ILE A 132 31.51 -11.42 -21.15
C ILE A 132 32.21 -12.29 -22.21
N VAL A 133 31.60 -12.51 -23.37
CA VAL A 133 32.16 -13.33 -24.47
C VAL A 133 33.47 -12.75 -25.00
N ILE A 134 33.54 -11.43 -25.21
CA ILE A 134 34.73 -10.75 -25.71
C ILE A 134 35.86 -10.83 -24.67
N VAL A 135 35.56 -10.51 -23.40
CA VAL A 135 36.55 -10.56 -22.32
C VAL A 135 37.06 -11.99 -22.10
N MET A 136 36.16 -12.98 -22.16
CA MET A 136 36.51 -14.40 -22.08
C MET A 136 37.48 -14.81 -23.19
N SER A 137 37.24 -14.34 -24.41
CA SER A 137 38.04 -14.71 -25.59
C SER A 137 39.44 -14.09 -25.58
N VAL A 138 39.59 -12.87 -25.06
CA VAL A 138 40.87 -12.12 -25.08
C VAL A 138 41.69 -12.33 -23.81
N TYR A 139 41.03 -12.28 -22.64
CA TYR A 139 41.70 -12.26 -21.32
C TYR A 139 41.45 -13.54 -20.52
N GLY A 140 40.59 -14.44 -20.99
CA GLY A 140 40.26 -15.70 -20.33
C GLY A 140 39.19 -15.57 -19.24
N MET A 141 38.95 -16.70 -18.56
CA MET A 141 37.83 -16.89 -17.65
C MET A 141 37.86 -16.03 -16.39
N GLU A 142 39.04 -15.81 -15.82
CA GLU A 142 39.16 -15.04 -14.57
C GLU A 142 38.68 -13.60 -14.77
N SER A 143 39.09 -12.95 -15.86
CA SER A 143 38.65 -11.59 -16.21
C SER A 143 37.18 -11.54 -16.63
N ALA A 144 36.69 -12.55 -17.36
CA ALA A 144 35.31 -12.59 -17.83
C ALA A 144 34.30 -12.70 -16.68
N MET A 145 34.65 -13.44 -15.63
CA MET A 145 33.82 -13.55 -14.43
C MET A 145 33.66 -12.20 -13.71
N VAL A 146 34.75 -11.44 -13.60
CA VAL A 146 34.71 -10.08 -13.02
C VAL A 146 33.88 -9.16 -13.91
N ALA A 147 34.08 -9.20 -15.23
CA ALA A 147 33.29 -8.42 -16.18
C ALA A 147 31.79 -8.78 -16.12
N GLY A 148 31.44 -10.05 -15.96
CA GLY A 148 30.06 -10.50 -15.80
C GLY A 148 29.43 -10.02 -14.50
N GLY A 149 30.17 -10.07 -13.39
CA GLY A 149 29.71 -9.49 -12.11
C GLY A 149 29.44 -8.00 -12.21
N ILE A 150 30.33 -7.24 -12.84
CA ILE A 150 30.15 -5.81 -13.08
C ILE A 150 28.94 -5.57 -14.00
N ALA A 151 28.83 -6.30 -15.11
CA ALA A 151 27.70 -6.16 -16.05
C ALA A 151 26.35 -6.44 -15.38
N ALA A 152 26.27 -7.47 -14.52
CA ALA A 152 25.05 -7.80 -13.79
C ALA A 152 24.66 -6.69 -12.82
N VAL A 153 25.60 -6.22 -11.99
CA VAL A 153 25.35 -5.13 -11.03
C VAL A 153 24.99 -3.83 -11.74
N SER A 154 25.69 -3.48 -12.82
CA SER A 154 25.40 -2.29 -13.62
C SER A 154 24.03 -2.36 -14.29
N THR A 155 23.66 -3.51 -14.85
CA THR A 155 22.35 -3.70 -15.49
C THR A 155 21.23 -3.59 -14.45
N TYR A 156 21.39 -4.25 -13.31
CA TYR A 156 20.45 -4.14 -12.19
C TYR A 156 20.33 -2.69 -11.71
N ALA A 157 21.44 -1.99 -11.50
CA ALA A 157 21.44 -0.60 -11.04
C ALA A 157 20.75 0.32 -12.05
N VAL A 158 21.06 0.19 -13.35
CA VAL A 158 20.41 1.00 -14.40
C VAL A 158 18.92 0.67 -14.50
N GLN A 159 18.54 -0.60 -14.45
CA GLN A 159 17.12 -0.97 -14.51
C GLN A 159 16.34 -0.40 -13.31
N ASN A 160 16.91 -0.44 -12.11
CA ASN A 160 16.27 0.13 -10.91
C ASN A 160 16.25 1.66 -10.90
N VAL A 161 17.31 2.33 -11.36
CA VAL A 161 17.36 3.80 -11.40
C VAL A 161 16.49 4.37 -12.53
N ALA A 162 16.52 3.74 -13.72
CA ALA A 162 15.95 4.33 -14.93
C ALA A 162 14.47 4.00 -15.15
N TYR A 163 13.96 2.86 -14.64
CA TYR A 163 12.59 2.43 -14.93
C TYR A 163 11.61 2.51 -13.75
N LEU A 164 12.09 2.72 -12.53
CA LEU A 164 11.23 2.87 -11.34
C LEU A 164 11.22 4.33 -10.90
N SER A 165 10.25 5.10 -11.40
CA SER A 165 9.97 6.42 -10.82
C SER A 165 9.58 6.23 -9.34
N PRO A 166 10.19 7.01 -8.43
CA PRO A 166 9.89 6.92 -7.01
C PRO A 166 8.44 7.32 -6.72
N ILE A 167 7.88 8.24 -7.51
CA ILE A 167 6.46 8.60 -7.49
C ILE A 167 5.69 7.66 -8.40
N ARG A 168 4.69 7.00 -7.82
CA ARG A 168 3.72 6.17 -8.54
C ARG A 168 2.62 7.02 -9.15
N GLY A 169 2.17 8.03 -8.41
CA GLY A 169 1.11 8.93 -8.84
C GLY A 169 0.85 10.04 -7.83
N VAL A 170 0.23 11.11 -8.32
CA VAL A 170 -0.20 12.27 -7.56
C VAL A 170 -1.68 12.51 -7.84
N MET A 171 -2.47 12.75 -6.80
CA MET A 171 -3.88 13.04 -6.96
C MET A 171 -4.44 13.91 -5.84
N PRO A 172 -5.47 14.72 -6.13
CA PRO A 172 -6.19 15.47 -5.11
C PRO A 172 -7.13 14.56 -4.31
N ALA A 173 -7.34 14.90 -3.03
CA ALA A 173 -8.31 14.24 -2.14
C ALA A 173 -9.78 14.53 -2.50
N THR A 174 -10.07 15.06 -3.69
CA THR A 174 -11.44 15.06 -4.22
C THR A 174 -11.90 13.64 -4.57
N THR A 175 -10.94 12.80 -4.97
CA THR A 175 -11.16 11.39 -5.30
C THR A 175 -11.02 10.47 -4.10
N LEU A 176 -10.09 10.78 -3.18
CA LEU A 176 -9.90 10.08 -1.92
C LEU A 176 -10.54 10.82 -0.75
N ARG A 177 -11.49 10.22 -0.03
CA ARG A 177 -12.11 10.81 1.16
C ARG A 177 -11.68 10.09 2.41
N SER A 178 -11.70 10.75 3.57
CA SER A 178 -11.55 10.03 4.84
C SER A 178 -12.69 9.04 5.07
N SER A 179 -12.44 7.98 5.85
CA SER A 179 -13.46 6.99 6.25
C SER A 179 -14.43 7.51 7.32
N ASP A 180 -14.17 8.68 7.90
CA ASP A 180 -15.06 9.29 8.89
C ASP A 180 -16.39 9.73 8.24
N TRP A 181 -17.36 8.83 8.34
CA TRP A 181 -18.66 8.89 7.67
C TRP A 181 -19.57 10.02 8.17
N ASN A 182 -19.32 10.53 9.37
CA ASN A 182 -20.27 11.37 10.10
C ASN A 182 -19.81 12.84 10.24
N ARG A 183 -19.14 13.38 9.23
CA ARG A 183 -18.84 14.83 9.22
C ARG A 183 -20.15 15.64 9.15
N ASN A 184 -20.29 16.61 10.04
CA ASN A 184 -21.42 17.55 10.07
C ASN A 184 -21.63 18.19 8.69
N ALA A 185 -22.89 18.43 8.28
CA ALA A 185 -23.24 19.10 7.03
C ALA A 185 -22.48 20.42 6.82
N ALA A 186 -22.25 21.19 7.89
CA ALA A 186 -21.44 22.42 7.82
C ALA A 186 -19.98 22.17 7.42
N SER A 187 -19.39 21.08 7.91
CA SER A 187 -18.04 20.64 7.57
C SER A 187 -17.95 20.13 6.13
N GLU A 188 -18.97 19.41 5.65
CA GLU A 188 -18.98 18.89 4.28
C GLU A 188 -19.11 20.02 3.24
N VAL A 189 -19.84 21.10 3.54
CA VAL A 189 -19.89 22.30 2.69
C VAL A 189 -18.50 22.92 2.53
N ILE A 190 -17.72 22.99 3.62
CA ILE A 190 -16.33 23.50 3.61
C ILE A 190 -15.44 22.59 2.75
N LEU A 191 -15.56 21.27 2.93
CA LEU A 191 -14.74 20.29 2.23
C LEU A 191 -15.11 20.12 0.74
N ALA A 192 -16.36 20.40 0.38
CA ALA A 192 -16.87 20.36 -0.99
C ALA A 192 -16.52 21.62 -1.80
N ASP A 193 -16.02 22.68 -1.16
CA ASP A 193 -15.57 23.90 -1.83
C ASP A 193 -14.45 23.59 -2.85
N SER A 194 -14.64 24.03 -4.09
CA SER A 194 -13.70 23.80 -5.18
C SER A 194 -12.36 24.51 -5.01
N ASP A 195 -12.30 25.61 -4.26
CA ASP A 195 -11.10 26.44 -4.12
C ASP A 195 -10.35 26.22 -2.80
N MET A 196 -11.09 25.91 -1.74
CA MET A 196 -10.57 25.82 -0.37
C MET A 196 -10.80 24.47 0.31
N GLY A 197 -11.53 23.56 -0.32
CA GLY A 197 -11.86 22.24 0.20
C GLY A 197 -10.84 21.16 -0.21
N ARG A 198 -11.33 19.93 -0.41
CA ARG A 198 -10.50 18.72 -0.67
C ARG A 198 -9.61 18.81 -1.90
N SER A 199 -9.91 19.70 -2.85
CA SER A 199 -9.06 20.00 -4.01
C SER A 199 -7.69 20.55 -3.63
N ARG A 200 -7.51 21.02 -2.39
CA ARG A 200 -6.25 21.55 -1.86
C ARG A 200 -5.43 20.55 -1.03
N ILE A 201 -5.89 19.30 -0.92
CA ILE A 201 -5.14 18.20 -0.29
C ILE A 201 -4.58 17.35 -1.41
N PHE A 202 -3.26 17.26 -1.50
CA PHE A 202 -2.59 16.42 -2.51
C PHE A 202 -1.99 15.19 -1.86
N VAL A 203 -2.23 14.02 -2.46
CA VAL A 203 -1.65 12.75 -2.04
C VAL A 203 -0.62 12.32 -3.07
N VAL A 204 0.63 12.17 -2.64
CA VAL A 204 1.77 11.70 -3.42
C VAL A 204 2.11 10.29 -2.96
N GLN A 205 1.90 9.30 -3.80
CA GLN A 205 2.20 7.91 -3.46
C GLN A 205 3.57 7.50 -3.98
N LEU A 206 4.41 7.02 -3.07
CA LEU A 206 5.76 6.54 -3.37
C LEU A 206 5.78 5.02 -3.51
N GLN A 207 6.70 4.50 -4.32
CA GLN A 207 6.84 3.07 -4.56
C GLN A 207 8.31 2.62 -4.69
N GLY A 208 8.54 1.33 -4.44
CA GLY A 208 9.84 0.69 -4.70
C GLY A 208 10.88 0.97 -3.60
N HIS A 209 12.16 0.90 -3.96
CA HIS A 209 13.25 1.22 -3.02
C HIS A 209 13.68 2.67 -3.19
N LEU A 210 13.74 3.42 -2.10
CA LEU A 210 14.22 4.80 -2.10
C LEU A 210 15.70 4.84 -1.70
N PHE A 211 16.52 5.40 -2.57
CA PHE A 211 17.96 5.52 -2.37
C PHE A 211 18.48 6.84 -2.93
N PHE A 212 19.71 7.21 -2.60
CA PHE A 212 20.28 8.49 -3.02
C PHE A 212 20.12 8.81 -4.52
N GLY A 213 20.21 7.80 -5.39
CA GLY A 213 20.14 7.98 -6.85
C GLY A 213 18.76 8.35 -7.38
N ASN A 214 17.67 7.85 -6.79
CA ASN A 214 16.31 8.19 -7.24
C ASN A 214 15.68 9.36 -6.45
N MET A 215 16.19 9.66 -5.27
CA MET A 215 15.72 10.78 -4.44
C MET A 215 15.95 12.16 -5.06
N ALA A 216 16.97 12.31 -5.91
CA ALA A 216 17.17 13.55 -6.67
C ALA A 216 15.98 13.79 -7.63
N PHE A 217 15.59 12.77 -8.39
CA PHE A 217 14.44 12.85 -9.30
C PHE A 217 13.13 13.09 -8.54
N PHE A 218 12.95 12.44 -7.39
CA PHE A 218 11.80 12.70 -6.51
C PHE A 218 11.73 14.17 -6.08
N THR A 219 12.86 14.74 -5.67
CA THR A 219 12.92 16.15 -5.23
C THR A 219 12.61 17.09 -6.39
N ASP A 220 13.18 16.85 -7.57
CA ASP A 220 12.91 17.66 -8.77
C ASP A 220 11.44 17.59 -9.20
N GLU A 221 10.82 16.40 -9.14
CA GLU A 221 9.40 16.19 -9.47
C GLU A 221 8.47 16.84 -8.42
N MET A 222 8.85 16.83 -7.14
CA MET A 222 8.15 17.58 -6.10
C MET A 222 8.27 19.07 -6.29
N ASP A 223 9.45 19.57 -6.67
CA ASP A 223 9.64 20.98 -6.96
C ASP A 223 8.78 21.40 -8.16
N GLU A 224 8.69 20.57 -9.20
CA GLU A 224 7.80 20.82 -10.35
C GLU A 224 6.31 20.79 -9.95
N LEU A 225 5.91 19.85 -9.09
CA LEU A 225 4.53 19.75 -8.62
C LEU A 225 4.12 20.97 -7.77
N LEU A 226 4.99 21.37 -6.83
CA LEU A 226 4.70 22.39 -5.83
C LEU A 226 4.99 23.82 -6.29
N SER A 227 5.82 23.99 -7.32
CA SER A 227 6.09 25.31 -7.90
C SER A 227 4.81 25.97 -8.42
N PRO A 228 4.58 27.26 -8.10
CA PRO A 228 3.45 28.00 -8.64
C PRO A 228 3.52 28.04 -10.17
N PRO A 229 2.36 28.07 -10.88
CA PRO A 229 2.35 28.11 -12.34
C PRO A 229 3.22 29.28 -12.83
N LYS A 230 4.16 28.99 -13.73
CA LYS A 230 4.97 30.02 -14.38
C LYS A 230 4.00 30.89 -15.17
N GLN A 231 4.01 32.20 -14.93
CA GLN A 231 3.26 33.12 -15.79
C GLN A 231 3.70 32.88 -17.24
N PRO A 232 2.77 32.75 -18.20
CA PRO A 232 3.13 32.60 -19.60
C PRO A 232 3.82 33.89 -20.06
N GLU A 233 5.15 33.86 -20.17
CA GLU A 233 5.91 34.87 -20.90
C GLU A 233 5.67 34.67 -22.40
N GLY A 234 4.61 35.27 -22.92
CA GLY A 234 4.44 35.49 -24.35
C GLY A 234 3.19 34.88 -24.97
N ASN A 235 2.58 35.65 -25.86
CA ASN A 235 1.48 35.25 -26.73
C ASN A 235 1.85 34.03 -27.59
N GLU A 236 1.54 32.82 -27.14
CA GLU A 236 1.35 31.69 -28.04
C GLU A 236 -0.06 31.12 -27.88
N ILE A 237 -0.77 31.08 -29.01
CA ILE A 237 -2.16 30.68 -29.12
C ILE A 237 -2.20 29.15 -29.10
N GLY A 238 -2.74 28.59 -28.01
CA GLY A 238 -3.16 27.20 -27.94
C GLY A 238 -2.25 26.30 -27.13
N VAL A 239 -2.36 26.37 -25.79
CA VAL A 239 -2.02 25.27 -24.89
C VAL A 239 -3.13 25.19 -23.83
N ILE A 240 -3.54 23.96 -23.55
CA ILE A 240 -4.71 23.56 -22.77
C ILE A 240 -4.40 23.71 -21.26
N ASP A 241 -5.32 24.32 -20.51
CA ASP A 241 -5.56 24.29 -19.04
C ASP A 241 -4.36 24.36 -18.06
N GLU A 242 -3.47 25.36 -18.19
CA GLU A 242 -2.56 25.74 -17.08
C GLU A 242 -3.19 26.73 -16.07
N GLU A 243 -4.41 27.24 -16.32
CA GLU A 243 -5.07 28.24 -15.45
C GLU A 243 -5.63 27.66 -14.12
N GLU A 244 -5.65 26.33 -13.93
CA GLU A 244 -6.23 25.67 -12.75
C GLU A 244 -5.22 24.99 -11.82
N LYS A 245 -3.90 25.19 -11.99
CA LYS A 245 -2.90 24.60 -11.09
C LYS A 245 -2.94 25.27 -9.70
N LYS A 246 -3.79 24.73 -8.82
CA LYS A 246 -3.94 25.16 -7.42
C LYS A 246 -2.81 24.58 -6.57
N VAL A 247 -2.09 25.43 -5.86
CA VAL A 247 -1.03 25.01 -4.93
C VAL A 247 -1.67 24.31 -3.72
N PRO A 248 -1.20 23.11 -3.30
CA PRO A 248 -1.78 22.40 -2.17
C PRO A 248 -1.62 23.19 -0.85
N LEU A 249 -2.63 23.11 0.01
CA LEU A 249 -2.55 23.60 1.41
C LEU A 249 -2.06 22.50 2.35
N VAL A 250 -2.44 21.26 2.04
CA VAL A 250 -2.03 20.05 2.77
C VAL A 250 -1.41 19.07 1.80
N LEU A 251 -0.26 18.51 2.15
CA LEU A 251 0.43 17.49 1.36
C LEU A 251 0.48 16.20 2.17
N ILE A 252 0.07 15.09 1.57
CA ILE A 252 0.18 13.74 2.12
C ILE A 252 1.19 12.97 1.27
N ILE A 253 2.25 12.44 1.88
CA ILE A 253 3.25 11.60 1.22
C ILE A 253 3.10 10.18 1.74
N ASP A 254 2.70 9.26 0.87
CA ASP A 254 2.38 7.87 1.21
C ASP A 254 3.54 6.92 0.89
N PHE A 255 4.07 6.25 1.93
CA PHE A 255 5.16 5.28 1.84
C PHE A 255 4.68 3.81 1.85
N THR A 256 3.38 3.55 1.81
CA THR A 256 2.81 2.19 1.91
C THR A 256 3.38 1.22 0.86
N LEU A 257 3.77 1.70 -0.32
CA LEU A 257 4.34 0.87 -1.40
C LEU A 257 5.88 0.87 -1.44
N VAL A 258 6.53 1.51 -0.47
CA VAL A 258 7.99 1.57 -0.36
C VAL A 258 8.50 0.30 0.30
N LEU A 259 9.49 -0.35 -0.32
CA LEU A 259 10.07 -1.61 0.12
C LEU A 259 11.27 -1.43 1.06
N GLY A 260 11.95 -0.29 0.95
CA GLY A 260 13.10 0.03 1.78
C GLY A 260 13.64 1.43 1.46
N ILE A 261 14.20 2.09 2.48
CA ILE A 261 14.77 3.44 2.37
C ILE A 261 16.20 3.40 2.90
N ASP A 262 17.17 3.78 2.06
CA ASP A 262 18.55 3.93 2.50
C ASP A 262 18.72 5.17 3.42
N SER A 263 19.78 5.20 4.23
CA SER A 263 20.00 6.30 5.18
C SER A 263 20.17 7.65 4.50
N SER A 264 20.71 7.69 3.28
CA SER A 264 20.91 8.93 2.52
C SER A 264 19.59 9.50 2.01
N ALA A 265 18.68 8.64 1.55
CA ALA A 265 17.33 8.97 1.14
C ALA A 265 16.51 9.45 2.32
N ALA A 266 16.62 8.79 3.48
CA ALA A 266 15.96 9.23 4.71
C ALA A 266 16.35 10.68 5.08
N HIS A 267 17.65 11.02 5.02
CA HIS A 267 18.11 12.39 5.23
C HIS A 267 17.60 13.37 4.16
N ALA A 268 17.51 12.94 2.90
CA ALA A 268 16.96 13.77 1.82
C ALA A 268 15.47 14.07 2.04
N ILE A 269 14.68 13.10 2.54
CA ILE A 269 13.26 13.28 2.89
C ILE A 269 13.12 14.29 4.03
N VAL A 270 13.95 14.20 5.08
CA VAL A 270 13.92 15.17 6.20
C VAL A 270 14.26 16.59 5.71
N LYS A 271 15.21 16.72 4.77
CA LYS A 271 15.51 18.02 4.17
C LYS A 271 14.36 18.53 3.31
N LEU A 272 13.73 17.65 2.53
CA LEU A 272 12.59 18.00 1.69
C LEU A 272 11.41 18.50 2.52
N LYS A 273 11.13 17.88 3.68
CA LYS A 273 10.13 18.35 4.65
C LYS A 273 10.32 19.82 5.01
N ASP A 274 11.56 20.21 5.36
CA ASP A 274 11.86 21.60 5.72
C ASP A 274 11.67 22.55 4.53
N THR A 275 12.01 22.11 3.32
CA THR A 275 11.78 22.87 2.08
C THR A 275 10.28 23.04 1.81
N ILE A 276 9.48 21.99 1.94
CA ILE A 276 8.03 22.01 1.76
C ILE A 276 7.37 23.04 2.68
N LEU A 277 7.72 23.03 3.97
CA LEU A 277 7.12 23.93 4.96
C LEU A 277 7.60 25.38 4.80
N LYS A 278 8.88 25.61 4.52
CA LYS A 278 9.47 26.96 4.51
C LYS A 278 9.38 27.67 3.16
N GLU A 279 9.64 26.95 2.07
CA GLU A 279 9.78 27.53 0.73
C GLU A 279 8.44 27.55 0.00
N TYR A 280 7.69 26.44 0.04
CA TYR A 280 6.38 26.32 -0.61
C TYR A 280 5.20 26.78 0.27
N GLN A 281 5.46 27.13 1.54
CA GLN A 281 4.46 27.60 2.51
C GLN A 281 3.25 26.66 2.66
N ILE A 282 3.47 25.35 2.56
CA ILE A 282 2.44 24.35 2.84
C ILE A 282 2.18 24.33 4.35
N GLU A 283 0.92 24.41 4.75
CA GLU A 283 0.52 24.55 6.15
C GLU A 283 0.73 23.25 6.94
N LEU A 284 0.41 22.11 6.30
CA LEU A 284 0.49 20.78 6.91
C LEU A 284 1.08 19.75 5.93
N CYS A 285 2.09 19.00 6.37
CA CYS A 285 2.68 17.89 5.63
C CYS A 285 2.56 16.58 6.42
N LEU A 286 1.78 15.63 5.91
CA LEU A 286 1.53 14.33 6.54
C LEU A 286 2.33 13.23 5.83
N PHE A 287 3.02 12.40 6.59
CA PHE A 287 3.80 11.28 6.08
C PHE A 287 3.16 9.96 6.54
N VAL A 288 2.77 9.10 5.61
CA VAL A 288 2.12 7.82 5.93
C VAL A 288 3.16 6.71 5.91
N SER A 289 3.33 5.97 7.02
CA SER A 289 4.25 4.83 7.07
C SER A 289 3.68 3.59 6.36
N GLY A 290 2.37 3.38 6.41
CA GLY A 290 1.69 2.19 5.88
C GLY A 290 1.85 0.94 6.75
N SER A 291 2.49 1.06 7.92
CA SER A 291 2.66 -0.03 8.89
C SER A 291 2.80 0.50 10.32
N ASP A 292 2.34 -0.29 11.29
CA ASP A 292 2.50 -0.03 12.73
C ASP A 292 3.97 -0.10 13.18
N GLU A 293 4.82 -0.80 12.41
CA GLU A 293 6.27 -0.91 12.67
C GLU A 293 7.05 0.33 12.21
N GLY A 294 6.40 1.28 11.51
CA GLY A 294 7.00 2.51 11.02
C GLY A 294 7.54 2.43 9.59
N PHE A 295 8.52 3.27 9.26
CA PHE A 295 9.13 3.30 7.92
C PHE A 295 10.14 2.15 7.75
N PRO A 296 10.30 1.58 6.54
CA PRO A 296 11.22 0.47 6.29
C PRO A 296 12.68 0.96 6.20
N THR A 297 13.23 1.46 7.31
CA THR A 297 14.58 1.99 7.41
C THR A 297 15.15 1.83 8.82
N GLU A 298 16.48 1.73 8.92
CA GLU A 298 17.19 1.73 10.21
C GLU A 298 17.28 3.13 10.82
N PHE A 299 17.10 4.18 10.01
CA PHE A 299 17.13 5.56 10.46
C PHE A 299 15.79 5.92 11.12
N ASP A 300 15.82 6.60 12.26
CA ASP A 300 14.60 7.00 12.97
C ASP A 300 13.92 8.18 12.25
N LEU A 301 13.23 7.85 11.16
CA LEU A 301 12.58 8.80 10.28
C LEU A 301 11.29 9.35 10.91
N ARG A 302 10.63 8.58 11.79
CA ARG A 302 9.37 8.98 12.41
C ARG A 302 9.54 10.21 13.29
N ASP A 303 10.55 10.20 14.16
CA ASP A 303 10.83 11.31 15.06
C ASP A 303 11.36 12.55 14.33
N GLN A 304 12.12 12.36 13.24
CA GLN A 304 12.66 13.47 12.45
C GLN A 304 11.60 14.15 11.57
N LEU A 305 10.59 13.39 11.14
CA LEU A 305 9.48 13.92 10.34
C LEU A 305 8.39 14.57 11.19
N SER A 306 8.19 14.13 12.43
CA SER A 306 7.24 14.76 13.33
C SER A 306 7.80 16.07 13.90
N THR A 307 7.17 17.21 13.59
CA THR A 307 7.47 18.47 14.31
C THR A 307 6.59 18.55 15.55
N ASP A 308 7.19 18.41 16.74
CA ASP A 308 6.51 18.77 17.98
C ASP A 308 6.55 20.31 18.12
N PRO A 309 5.41 21.02 18.19
CA PRO A 309 5.38 22.47 18.41
C PRO A 309 6.06 22.91 19.72
N ARG A 310 6.49 21.97 20.58
CA ARG A 310 7.25 22.25 21.81
C ARG A 310 8.77 22.42 21.63
N GLN A 311 9.37 22.06 20.50
CA GLN A 311 10.84 22.05 20.36
C GLN A 311 11.47 23.34 19.80
N GLU A 312 10.75 24.18 19.06
CA GLU A 312 11.35 25.41 18.49
C GLU A 312 11.70 26.48 19.55
N SER A 313 11.09 26.44 20.73
CA SER A 313 11.36 27.43 21.78
C SER A 313 12.61 27.12 22.63
N ALA A 314 13.28 25.97 22.43
CA ALA A 314 14.45 25.56 23.22
C ALA A 314 15.81 25.95 22.61
N ALA A 315 15.82 26.52 21.39
CA ALA A 315 17.05 26.93 20.70
C ALA A 315 17.46 28.41 20.95
N GLY A 316 16.80 29.11 21.88
CA GLY A 316 17.15 30.44 22.35
C GLY A 316 17.73 30.40 23.76
N SER A 317 18.93 30.96 23.93
CA SER A 317 19.75 31.07 25.16
C SER A 317 19.03 31.08 26.54
N PRO A 318 19.64 30.49 27.59
CA PRO A 318 19.06 30.46 28.92
C PRO A 318 19.28 31.79 29.66
N SER A 319 18.19 32.44 30.06
CA SER A 319 18.20 33.34 31.23
C SER A 319 16.95 33.06 32.06
N GLU A 320 17.18 32.42 33.20
CA GLU A 320 16.18 32.05 34.18
C GLU A 320 15.49 33.28 34.82
N GLU A 321 14.28 33.03 35.33
CA GLU A 321 13.60 33.72 36.44
C GLU A 321 12.62 34.90 36.21
N THR A 322 12.35 35.42 35.00
CA THR A 322 11.37 36.55 34.89
C THR A 322 10.02 36.24 34.21
N SER A 323 9.77 35.03 33.70
CA SER A 323 8.57 34.79 32.86
C SER A 323 7.35 34.19 33.56
N LEU A 324 7.42 33.91 34.87
CA LEU A 324 6.34 33.19 35.58
C LEU A 324 5.14 34.04 36.01
N LEU A 325 5.12 35.35 35.72
CA LEU A 325 4.05 36.26 36.16
C LEU A 325 3.24 36.91 35.04
N THR A 326 3.56 36.67 33.77
CA THR A 326 2.81 37.24 32.63
C THR A 326 2.04 36.17 31.83
N ALA A 327 2.18 34.89 32.18
CA ALA A 327 1.67 33.74 31.42
C ALA A 327 0.25 33.28 31.83
N GLN A 328 -0.53 34.06 32.58
CA GLN A 328 -1.84 33.57 33.07
C GLN A 328 -3.05 34.14 32.34
N ASN A 329 -2.91 35.11 31.43
CA ASN A 329 -4.06 35.77 30.81
C ASN A 329 -4.03 35.84 29.27
N HIS A 330 -3.03 35.25 28.60
CA HIS A 330 -2.92 35.26 27.12
C HIS A 330 -2.86 33.86 26.47
N ASP A 331 -2.96 32.79 27.25
CA ASP A 331 -2.65 31.43 26.79
C ASP A 331 -3.82 30.70 26.08
N GLU A 332 -5.08 31.14 26.23
CA GLU A 332 -6.21 30.44 25.60
C GLU A 332 -6.42 30.81 24.12
N GLU A 333 -6.03 32.02 23.68
CA GLU A 333 -6.25 32.49 22.31
C GLU A 333 -5.07 32.15 21.38
N TYR A 334 -3.86 31.96 21.92
CA TYR A 334 -2.66 31.56 21.17
C TYR A 334 -2.46 30.03 21.07
N GLN A 335 -3.07 29.22 21.94
CA GLN A 335 -2.97 27.76 21.89
C GLN A 335 -3.74 27.12 20.72
N LYS A 336 -4.73 27.80 20.14
CA LYS A 336 -5.53 27.25 19.04
C LYS A 336 -4.84 27.28 17.66
N ALA A 337 -3.72 27.99 17.53
CA ALA A 337 -2.99 28.15 16.27
C ALA A 337 -1.90 27.09 15.99
N SER A 338 -1.89 25.91 16.64
CA SER A 338 -0.78 24.95 16.45
C SER A 338 -1.15 23.47 16.27
N ARG A 339 -2.44 23.06 16.31
CA ARG A 339 -2.80 21.63 16.10
C ARG A 339 -2.69 21.19 14.64
N TYR A 340 -2.80 22.07 13.65
CA TYR A 340 -2.84 21.67 12.24
C TYR A 340 -1.77 22.34 11.38
N SER A 341 -0.61 22.63 11.98
CA SER A 341 0.54 23.23 11.30
C SER A 341 1.80 22.40 11.50
N GLY A 342 2.66 22.35 10.48
CA GLY A 342 3.94 21.65 10.49
C GLY A 342 3.86 20.30 9.80
N SER A 343 4.54 19.29 10.35
CA SER A 343 4.59 17.94 9.79
C SER A 343 4.33 16.85 10.82
N ARG A 344 3.66 15.78 10.38
CA ARG A 344 3.29 14.64 11.22
C ARG A 344 3.42 13.32 10.49
N VAL A 345 3.52 12.24 11.26
CA VAL A 345 3.54 10.88 10.75
C VAL A 345 2.25 10.18 11.15
N CYS A 346 1.58 9.60 10.17
CA CYS A 346 0.37 8.79 10.34
C CYS A 346 0.67 7.34 9.97
N ASP A 347 0.00 6.40 10.60
CA ASP A 347 0.24 4.97 10.35
C ASP A 347 -0.48 4.48 9.09
N SER A 348 -1.65 5.05 8.79
CA SER A 348 -2.48 4.73 7.62
C SER A 348 -2.80 5.97 6.78
N LEU A 349 -3.13 5.75 5.51
CA LEU A 349 -3.55 6.81 4.59
C LEU A 349 -4.87 7.44 5.06
N ASP A 350 -5.78 6.61 5.59
CA ASP A 350 -7.06 7.05 6.10
C ASP A 350 -6.92 8.02 7.29
N MET A 351 -6.01 7.72 8.23
CA MET A 351 -5.68 8.62 9.35
C MET A 351 -5.12 9.96 8.84
N ALA A 352 -4.25 9.92 7.82
CA ALA A 352 -3.74 11.15 7.21
C ALA A 352 -4.84 11.96 6.50
N LEU A 353 -5.79 11.30 5.83
CA LEU A 353 -6.93 11.98 5.21
C LEU A 353 -7.85 12.61 6.25
N MET A 354 -8.11 11.93 7.37
CA MET A 354 -8.87 12.49 8.49
C MET A 354 -8.20 13.76 9.04
N GLU A 355 -6.90 13.71 9.35
CA GLU A 355 -6.17 14.88 9.84
C GLU A 355 -6.10 16.01 8.81
N ALA A 356 -5.97 15.70 7.53
CA ALA A 356 -5.94 16.69 6.46
C ALA A 356 -7.28 17.40 6.28
N GLU A 357 -8.40 16.67 6.33
CA GLU A 357 -9.73 17.25 6.27
C GLU A 357 -10.04 18.08 7.53
N ASP A 358 -9.62 17.63 8.71
CA ASP A 358 -9.76 18.39 9.97
C ASP A 358 -8.96 19.69 9.95
N ALA A 359 -7.77 19.68 9.36
CA ALA A 359 -6.98 20.89 9.16
C ALA A 359 -7.71 21.93 8.30
N LEU A 360 -8.35 21.50 7.20
CA LEU A 360 -9.13 22.41 6.35
C LEU A 360 -10.37 22.96 7.06
N ILE A 361 -11.09 22.13 7.83
CA ILE A 361 -12.24 22.58 8.61
C ILE A 361 -11.80 23.55 9.69
N ALA A 362 -10.77 23.20 10.47
CA ALA A 362 -10.25 24.04 11.54
C ALA A 362 -9.83 25.41 11.03
N ARG A 363 -9.28 25.48 9.82
CA ARG A 363 -8.91 26.73 9.16
C ARG A 363 -10.10 27.67 8.92
N GLN A 364 -11.26 27.13 8.55
CA GLN A 364 -12.47 27.94 8.32
C GLN A 364 -13.28 28.17 9.59
N ASN A 365 -13.48 27.12 10.38
CA ASN A 365 -14.23 27.17 11.64
C ASN A 365 -13.69 26.14 12.66
N PRO A 366 -12.83 26.57 13.60
CA PRO A 366 -12.25 25.70 14.63
C PRO A 366 -13.29 24.99 15.52
N SER A 367 -14.47 25.61 15.71
CA SER A 367 -15.49 25.07 16.61
C SER A 367 -16.16 23.79 16.09
N LEU A 368 -16.13 23.55 14.77
CA LEU A 368 -16.70 22.35 14.15
C LEU A 368 -15.87 21.09 14.43
N VAL A 369 -14.55 21.23 14.51
CA VAL A 369 -13.65 20.12 14.82
C VAL A 369 -13.76 19.75 16.30
N GLU A 370 -13.86 20.74 17.19
CA GLU A 370 -14.08 20.52 18.63
C GLU A 370 -15.43 19.83 18.90
N GLN A 371 -16.48 20.14 18.13
CA GLN A 371 -17.77 19.46 18.24
C GLN A 371 -17.69 17.99 17.82
N ASN A 372 -16.93 17.66 16.76
CA ASN A 372 -16.69 16.29 16.33
C ASN A 372 -15.84 15.50 17.34
N ASP A 373 -14.75 16.08 17.85
CA ASP A 373 -13.92 15.47 18.91
C ASP A 373 -14.76 15.22 20.18
N VAL A 374 -15.56 16.20 20.61
CA VAL A 374 -16.47 16.07 21.77
C VAL A 374 -17.59 15.07 21.50
N LEU A 375 -18.16 15.00 20.29
CA LEU A 375 -19.13 13.96 19.93
C LEU A 375 -18.51 12.57 19.99
N SER A 376 -17.28 12.39 19.50
CA SER A 376 -16.55 11.11 19.55
C SER A 376 -16.16 10.70 20.98
N ASP A 377 -15.73 11.64 21.84
CA ASP A 377 -15.42 11.38 23.25
C ASP A 377 -16.69 11.21 24.11
N CYS A 378 -17.77 11.95 23.82
CA CYS A 378 -19.06 11.75 24.47
C CYS A 378 -19.71 10.42 24.05
N MET A 379 -19.42 9.89 22.85
CA MET A 379 -19.84 8.55 22.44
C MET A 379 -19.24 7.45 23.33
N LEU A 380 -18.11 7.69 24.01
CA LEU A 380 -17.54 6.73 24.97
C LEU A 380 -18.16 6.85 26.39
N ASN A 381 -18.90 7.93 26.69
CA ASN A 381 -19.44 8.21 28.02
C ASN A 381 -20.88 8.76 27.99
N VAL A 382 -21.78 8.14 27.22
CA VAL A 382 -23.19 8.55 27.22
C VAL A 382 -23.86 8.16 28.54
N ARG A 383 -24.12 9.15 29.40
CA ARG A 383 -25.25 9.08 30.33
C ARG A 383 -26.52 9.02 29.49
N VAL A 384 -27.21 7.88 29.54
CA VAL A 384 -28.53 7.70 28.95
C VAL A 384 -29.51 8.44 29.85
N ASP A 385 -29.74 9.72 29.56
CA ASP A 385 -30.91 10.41 30.09
C ASP A 385 -32.11 9.95 29.23
N GLU A 386 -33.17 9.47 29.88
CA GLU A 386 -34.43 9.08 29.23
C GLU A 386 -34.98 10.31 28.48
N LEU A 387 -34.93 10.28 27.14
CA LEU A 387 -35.50 11.35 26.31
C LEU A 387 -37.02 11.34 26.44
N SER A 388 -37.62 12.52 26.59
CA SER A 388 -39.06 12.67 26.49
C SER A 388 -39.55 12.45 25.05
N PRO A 389 -40.82 12.08 24.82
CA PRO A 389 -41.34 11.84 23.47
C PRO A 389 -41.24 13.05 22.53
N ASP A 390 -41.25 14.27 23.08
CA ASP A 390 -41.07 15.50 22.30
C ASP A 390 -39.60 15.69 21.90
N GLU A 391 -38.66 15.37 22.79
CA GLU A 391 -37.22 15.41 22.48
C GLU A 391 -36.81 14.32 21.48
N GLU A 392 -37.38 13.11 21.57
CA GLU A 392 -37.15 12.04 20.57
C GLU A 392 -37.57 12.47 19.16
N LYS A 393 -38.66 13.26 19.07
CA LYS A 393 -39.16 13.78 17.80
C LYS A 393 -38.23 14.87 17.25
N ASP A 394 -37.75 15.77 18.09
CA ASP A 394 -36.81 16.81 17.68
C ASP A 394 -35.47 16.20 17.22
N GLU A 395 -35.00 15.16 17.91
CA GLU A 395 -33.82 14.37 17.54
C GLU A 395 -34.03 13.61 16.23
N PHE A 396 -35.21 13.02 15.99
CA PHE A 396 -35.53 12.43 14.69
C PHE A 396 -35.46 13.46 13.57
N VAL A 397 -36.06 14.64 13.78
CA VAL A 397 -36.05 15.72 12.79
C VAL A 397 -34.62 16.15 12.49
N SER A 398 -33.79 16.34 13.52
CA SER A 398 -32.37 16.69 13.35
C SER A 398 -31.61 15.61 12.58
N ALA A 399 -31.65 14.36 13.04
CA ALA A 399 -30.93 13.25 12.41
C ALA A 399 -31.37 13.01 10.96
N PHE A 400 -32.67 13.11 10.69
CA PHE A 400 -33.18 12.92 9.33
C PHE A 400 -32.78 14.07 8.39
N MET A 401 -32.73 15.30 8.90
CA MET A 401 -32.23 16.47 8.15
C MET A 401 -30.75 16.31 7.84
N ASP A 402 -29.93 15.87 8.79
CA ASP A 402 -28.50 15.66 8.60
C ASP A 402 -28.19 14.59 7.54
N LEU A 403 -29.04 13.56 7.43
CA LEU A 403 -28.93 12.54 6.39
C LEU A 403 -29.32 13.05 4.99
N CYS A 404 -30.07 14.15 4.91
CA CYS A 404 -30.57 14.70 3.66
C CYS A 404 -29.65 15.81 3.15
N THR A 405 -29.08 15.63 1.96
CA THR A 405 -28.17 16.61 1.33
C THR A 405 -28.86 17.89 0.83
N ASN A 406 -30.20 17.94 0.82
CA ASN A 406 -30.99 19.09 0.37
C ASN A 406 -31.94 19.54 1.47
N ASP A 407 -32.24 20.85 1.51
CA ASP A 407 -33.24 21.44 2.41
C ASP A 407 -34.59 20.72 2.26
N ILE A 408 -34.96 19.96 3.29
CA ILE A 408 -36.30 19.40 3.42
C ILE A 408 -37.23 20.48 4.01
N GLY A 409 -38.42 20.61 3.45
CA GLY A 409 -39.45 21.44 4.06
C GLY A 409 -39.88 20.86 5.41
N GLY A 410 -39.97 21.68 6.45
CA GLY A 410 -40.34 21.20 7.80
C GLY A 410 -41.70 20.48 7.87
N GLU A 411 -42.62 20.75 6.93
CA GLU A 411 -43.89 20.01 6.81
C GLU A 411 -43.68 18.57 6.32
N ASP A 412 -42.69 18.35 5.46
CA ASP A 412 -42.36 17.06 4.86
C ASP A 412 -41.63 16.15 5.86
N THR A 413 -40.75 16.70 6.70
CA THR A 413 -40.12 15.94 7.80
C THR A 413 -41.16 15.43 8.79
N LEU A 414 -42.19 16.24 9.09
CA LEU A 414 -43.27 15.83 9.99
C LEU A 414 -44.13 14.71 9.39
N LYS A 415 -44.42 14.77 8.09
CA LYS A 415 -45.11 13.67 7.37
C LYS A 415 -44.26 12.41 7.32
N MET A 416 -42.95 12.57 7.13
CA MET A 416 -41.99 11.47 7.18
C MET A 416 -42.00 10.82 8.55
N PHE A 417 -41.85 11.59 9.64
CA PHE A 417 -41.93 11.08 11.01
C PHE A 417 -43.21 10.28 11.28
N ALA A 418 -44.37 10.74 10.78
CA ALA A 418 -45.64 10.04 10.95
C ALA A 418 -45.70 8.65 10.28
N SER A 419 -44.82 8.37 9.31
CA SER A 419 -44.71 7.07 8.64
C SER A 419 -43.76 6.09 9.33
N PHE A 420 -43.01 6.56 10.34
CA PHE A 420 -42.14 5.72 11.15
C PHE A 420 -42.82 5.30 12.47
N GLN A 421 -42.50 4.08 12.92
CA GLN A 421 -42.97 3.52 14.19
C GLN A 421 -41.82 3.43 15.18
N ARG A 422 -42.07 3.84 16.43
CA ARG A 422 -41.08 3.76 17.50
C ARG A 422 -40.89 2.31 17.95
N GLU A 423 -39.64 1.87 17.99
CA GLU A 423 -39.22 0.56 18.50
C GLU A 423 -38.06 0.75 19.50
N VAL A 424 -38.00 -0.10 20.52
CA VAL A 424 -36.96 -0.05 21.56
C VAL A 424 -36.30 -1.42 21.68
N PHE A 425 -34.98 -1.41 21.77
CA PHE A 425 -34.16 -2.60 22.00
C PHE A 425 -33.27 -2.40 23.22
N HIS A 426 -32.93 -3.50 23.87
CA HIS A 426 -32.08 -3.51 25.06
C HIS A 426 -30.73 -4.18 24.80
N GLU A 427 -29.79 -3.97 25.72
CA GLU A 427 -28.42 -4.51 25.63
C GLU A 427 -28.40 -6.01 25.29
N GLY A 428 -27.66 -6.37 24.24
CA GLY A 428 -27.49 -7.73 23.77
C GLY A 428 -28.63 -8.27 22.90
N GLU A 429 -29.72 -7.51 22.69
CA GLU A 429 -30.77 -7.90 21.76
C GLU A 429 -30.30 -7.80 20.30
N ILE A 430 -30.69 -8.81 19.50
CA ILE A 430 -30.37 -8.88 18.07
C ILE A 430 -31.52 -8.24 17.31
N ILE A 431 -31.22 -7.22 16.52
CA ILE A 431 -32.21 -6.50 15.71
C ILE A 431 -32.57 -7.33 14.47
N TRP A 432 -31.56 -7.88 13.81
CA TRP A 432 -31.67 -8.91 12.76
C TRP A 432 -30.34 -9.64 12.62
N ARG A 433 -30.40 -10.82 12.00
CA ARG A 433 -29.21 -11.60 11.62
C ARG A 433 -28.87 -11.39 10.16
N GLN A 434 -27.61 -11.65 9.83
CA GLN A 434 -27.18 -11.79 8.45
C GLN A 434 -28.04 -12.84 7.74
N ASP A 435 -28.35 -12.57 6.48
CA ASP A 435 -29.23 -13.35 5.59
C ASP A 435 -30.74 -13.33 5.93
N ASP A 436 -31.17 -12.62 6.98
CA ASP A 436 -32.61 -12.41 7.23
C ASP A 436 -33.27 -11.60 6.09
N GLU A 437 -34.59 -11.76 5.91
CA GLU A 437 -35.33 -10.98 4.91
C GLU A 437 -35.31 -9.47 5.26
N SER A 438 -35.00 -8.64 4.26
CA SER A 438 -35.01 -7.18 4.45
C SER A 438 -36.36 -6.56 4.10
N ASN A 439 -37.07 -6.14 5.15
CA ASN A 439 -38.43 -5.64 5.09
C ASN A 439 -38.63 -4.30 5.81
N CYS A 440 -37.57 -3.70 6.36
CA CYS A 440 -37.66 -2.44 7.07
C CYS A 440 -36.34 -1.68 7.07
N VAL A 441 -36.44 -0.36 7.15
CA VAL A 441 -35.35 0.56 7.46
C VAL A 441 -35.55 1.10 8.87
N LYS A 442 -34.47 1.34 9.61
CA LYS A 442 -34.52 1.90 10.97
C LYS A 442 -33.55 3.05 11.09
N LEU A 443 -33.98 4.14 11.71
CA LEU A 443 -33.15 5.28 12.10
C LEU A 443 -32.84 5.20 13.59
N LEU A 444 -31.56 5.19 13.96
CA LEU A 444 -31.11 5.13 15.35
C LEU A 444 -31.10 6.54 15.97
N ILE A 445 -31.91 6.77 16.99
CA ILE A 445 -31.99 8.08 17.68
C ILE A 445 -31.26 8.08 19.01
N LEU A 446 -31.27 6.96 19.71
CA LEU A 446 -30.57 6.82 20.99
C LEU A 446 -29.94 5.44 21.05
N GLY A 447 -28.76 5.35 21.65
CA GLY A 447 -28.02 4.10 21.84
C GLY A 447 -26.86 3.91 20.85
N GLN A 448 -26.24 2.73 20.93
CA GLN A 448 -25.13 2.32 20.06
C GLN A 448 -25.33 0.87 19.63
N LEU A 449 -24.99 0.58 18.38
CA LEU A 449 -25.11 -0.76 17.83
C LEU A 449 -23.76 -1.25 17.34
N ILE A 450 -23.67 -2.57 17.22
CA ILE A 450 -22.55 -3.24 16.58
C ILE A 450 -23.09 -4.09 15.43
N ALA A 451 -22.59 -3.83 14.23
CA ALA A 451 -22.82 -4.63 13.05
C ALA A 451 -21.67 -5.64 12.91
N GLU A 452 -22.00 -6.92 12.81
CA GLU A 452 -21.05 -8.03 12.71
C GLU A 452 -21.25 -8.74 11.36
N LEU A 453 -20.16 -8.85 10.58
CA LEU A 453 -20.11 -9.63 9.35
C LEU A 453 -19.62 -11.05 9.67
N GLU A 454 -20.55 -12.00 9.76
CA GLU A 454 -20.26 -13.38 10.14
C GLU A 454 -19.38 -14.09 9.09
N ASN A 455 -19.51 -13.70 7.82
CA ASN A 455 -18.79 -14.30 6.69
C ASN A 455 -17.34 -13.80 6.54
N GLU A 456 -16.94 -12.71 7.20
CA GLU A 456 -15.60 -12.13 7.14
C GLU A 456 -14.87 -12.25 8.47
N ALA A 457 -14.80 -13.46 9.04
CA ALA A 457 -14.13 -13.72 10.32
C ALA A 457 -14.68 -12.91 11.53
N GLY A 458 -15.92 -12.42 11.44
CA GLY A 458 -16.57 -11.66 12.52
C GLY A 458 -16.11 -10.21 12.61
N THR A 459 -15.74 -9.57 11.50
CA THR A 459 -15.46 -8.12 11.49
C THR A 459 -16.63 -7.35 12.07
N THR A 460 -16.36 -6.48 13.04
CA THR A 460 -17.38 -5.66 13.71
C THR A 460 -17.21 -4.19 13.38
N GLU A 461 -18.32 -3.51 13.13
CA GLU A 461 -18.40 -2.07 12.90
C GLU A 461 -19.40 -1.45 13.88
N ILE A 462 -19.05 -0.31 14.50
CA ILE A 462 -19.95 0.40 15.41
C ILE A 462 -20.87 1.30 14.58
N VAL A 463 -22.18 1.22 14.82
CA VAL A 463 -23.17 2.11 14.20
C VAL A 463 -23.47 3.26 15.16
N PRO A 464 -23.10 4.52 14.81
CA PRO A 464 -23.32 5.67 15.67
C PRO A 464 -24.78 6.15 15.64
N LYS A 465 -25.16 6.95 16.65
CA LYS A 465 -26.45 7.68 16.68
C LYS A 465 -26.61 8.51 15.40
N GLY A 466 -27.84 8.57 14.89
CA GLY A 466 -28.21 9.30 13.68
C GLY A 466 -28.08 8.48 12.40
N SER A 467 -27.46 7.29 12.45
CA SER A 467 -27.34 6.44 11.27
C SER A 467 -28.66 5.74 10.92
N MET A 468 -28.93 5.68 9.61
CA MET A 468 -30.00 4.87 9.04
C MET A 468 -29.46 3.49 8.61
N ILE A 469 -30.12 2.42 9.05
CA ILE A 469 -29.74 1.03 8.75
C ILE A 469 -30.85 0.27 8.04
N GLY A 470 -30.47 -0.58 7.08
CA GLY A 470 -31.41 -1.46 6.37
C GLY A 470 -32.06 -0.84 5.13
N GLU A 471 -31.60 0.34 4.75
CA GLU A 471 -32.01 1.16 3.62
C GLU A 471 -31.85 0.41 2.29
N LEU A 472 -30.71 -0.25 2.08
CA LEU A 472 -30.42 -0.98 0.84
C LEU A 472 -31.38 -2.14 0.62
N GLY A 473 -31.68 -2.87 1.70
CA GLY A 473 -32.58 -4.00 1.60
C GLY A 473 -34.03 -3.56 1.46
N LEU A 474 -34.44 -2.41 2.03
CA LEU A 474 -35.76 -1.81 1.76
C LEU A 474 -35.93 -1.48 0.27
N VAL A 475 -34.95 -0.85 -0.37
CA VAL A 475 -35.03 -0.43 -1.78
C VAL A 475 -34.92 -1.61 -2.76
N ASN A 476 -33.94 -2.50 -2.58
CA ASN A 476 -33.64 -3.57 -3.56
C ASN A 476 -34.21 -4.95 -3.21
N GLY A 477 -34.67 -5.18 -1.98
CA GLY A 477 -35.16 -6.48 -1.54
C GLY A 477 -34.06 -7.52 -1.24
N ASN A 478 -32.79 -7.09 -1.18
CA ASN A 478 -31.68 -7.94 -0.81
C ASN A 478 -31.79 -8.41 0.67
N PRO A 479 -31.31 -9.61 1.01
CA PRO A 479 -31.23 -10.05 2.40
C PRO A 479 -30.29 -9.17 3.23
N ARG A 480 -30.39 -9.25 4.55
CA ARG A 480 -29.54 -8.47 5.49
C ARG A 480 -28.07 -8.88 5.32
N MET A 481 -27.19 -7.90 5.14
CA MET A 481 -25.76 -8.15 4.89
C MET A 481 -24.94 -8.43 6.16
N SER A 482 -25.45 -8.01 7.33
CA SER A 482 -24.76 -8.12 8.62
C SER A 482 -25.75 -8.39 9.75
N THR A 483 -25.26 -9.03 10.81
CA THR A 483 -25.98 -9.20 12.07
C THR A 483 -25.82 -7.94 12.90
N VAL A 484 -26.92 -7.31 13.34
CA VAL A 484 -26.84 -6.06 14.12
C VAL A 484 -27.35 -6.32 15.54
N LYS A 485 -26.56 -5.92 16.54
CA LYS A 485 -26.83 -6.11 17.97
C LYS A 485 -26.80 -4.78 18.71
N CYS A 486 -27.64 -4.63 19.73
CA CYS A 486 -27.63 -3.46 20.60
C CYS A 486 -26.48 -3.57 21.62
N LEU A 487 -25.61 -2.56 21.66
CA LEU A 487 -24.49 -2.47 22.61
C LEU A 487 -24.86 -1.63 23.84
N SER A 488 -25.72 -0.62 23.68
CA SER A 488 -26.18 0.23 24.78
C SER A 488 -27.28 -0.43 25.62
N LYS A 489 -27.47 0.06 26.85
CA LYS A 489 -28.55 -0.39 27.76
C LYS A 489 -29.94 -0.30 27.14
N GLU A 490 -30.16 0.78 26.40
CA GLU A 490 -31.37 1.05 25.65
C GLU A 490 -30.98 1.66 24.30
N ALA A 491 -31.67 1.25 23.24
CA ALA A 491 -31.59 1.87 21.93
C ALA A 491 -33.00 2.14 21.39
N VAL A 492 -33.24 3.37 20.96
CA VAL A 492 -34.53 3.82 20.42
C VAL A 492 -34.41 4.00 18.93
N PHE A 493 -35.36 3.40 18.21
CA PHE A 493 -35.44 3.43 16.76
C PHE A 493 -36.76 3.99 16.28
N PHE A 494 -36.68 4.63 15.12
CA PHE A 494 -37.83 4.85 14.27
C PHE A 494 -37.72 3.91 13.07
N SER A 495 -38.68 3.00 12.93
CA SER A 495 -38.71 1.91 11.96
C SER A 495 -39.81 2.14 10.91
N MET A 496 -39.47 2.02 9.63
CA MET A 496 -40.43 2.03 8.54
C MET A 496 -40.41 0.69 7.82
N SER A 497 -41.59 0.08 7.69
CA SER A 497 -41.76 -1.20 6.99
C SER A 497 -41.85 -1.01 5.47
N ARG A 498 -41.55 -2.07 4.71
CA ARG A 498 -41.71 -2.12 3.25
C ARG A 498 -43.13 -1.74 2.81
N ALA A 499 -44.15 -2.24 3.52
CA ALA A 499 -45.54 -1.91 3.20
C ALA A 499 -45.83 -0.40 3.35
N ALA A 500 -45.31 0.23 4.40
CA ALA A 500 -45.45 1.67 4.62
C ALA A 500 -44.68 2.47 3.55
N PHE A 501 -43.50 1.99 3.13
CA PHE A 501 -42.73 2.61 2.06
C PHE A 501 -43.43 2.48 0.69
N ASP A 502 -43.97 1.30 0.35
CA ASP A 502 -44.73 1.07 -0.88
C ASP A 502 -46.01 1.95 -0.92
N GLU A 503 -46.68 2.11 0.22
CA GLU A 503 -47.81 3.03 0.37
C GLU A 503 -47.36 4.48 0.17
N MET A 504 -46.21 4.88 0.72
CA MET A 504 -45.63 6.21 0.52
C MET A 504 -45.27 6.47 -0.94
N ILE A 505 -44.70 5.51 -1.66
CA ILE A 505 -44.41 5.61 -3.10
C ILE A 505 -45.70 5.89 -3.88
N SER A 506 -46.80 5.22 -3.52
CA SER A 506 -48.09 5.37 -4.21
C SER A 506 -48.82 6.67 -3.87
N SER A 507 -48.74 7.12 -2.62
CA SER A 507 -49.52 8.26 -2.10
C SER A 507 -48.77 9.59 -2.16
N GLN A 508 -47.47 9.58 -1.85
CA GLN A 508 -46.62 10.77 -1.75
C GLN A 508 -45.21 10.48 -2.31
N PRO A 509 -45.07 10.37 -3.65
CA PRO A 509 -43.79 9.99 -4.27
C PRO A 509 -42.61 10.92 -3.95
N HIS A 510 -42.89 12.20 -3.67
CA HIS A 510 -41.86 13.18 -3.31
C HIS A 510 -41.17 12.85 -1.98
N LEU A 511 -41.88 12.27 -1.00
CA LEU A 511 -41.30 11.85 0.28
C LEU A 511 -40.42 10.62 0.11
N ALA A 512 -40.88 9.63 -0.66
CA ALA A 512 -40.12 8.41 -0.94
C ALA A 512 -38.75 8.73 -1.58
N ARG A 513 -38.67 9.77 -2.41
CA ARG A 513 -37.43 10.23 -3.03
C ARG A 513 -36.35 10.63 -2.02
N TYR A 514 -36.70 11.10 -0.83
CA TYR A 514 -35.70 11.41 0.20
C TYR A 514 -35.00 10.14 0.70
N ILE A 515 -35.74 9.05 0.91
CA ILE A 515 -35.16 7.75 1.28
C ILE A 515 -34.28 7.21 0.16
N ASP A 516 -34.71 7.32 -1.10
CA ASP A 516 -33.89 6.93 -2.25
C ASP A 516 -32.57 7.73 -2.31
N LEU A 517 -32.63 9.05 -2.06
CA LEU A 517 -31.45 9.92 -2.04
C LEU A 517 -30.49 9.56 -0.90
N ILE A 518 -31.01 9.27 0.30
CA ILE A 518 -30.19 8.78 1.43
C ILE A 518 -29.49 7.48 1.03
N CYS A 519 -30.22 6.53 0.42
CA CYS A 519 -29.64 5.27 -0.06
C CYS A 519 -28.54 5.50 -1.10
N VAL A 520 -28.77 6.38 -2.08
CA VAL A 520 -27.78 6.71 -3.12
C VAL A 520 -26.54 7.36 -2.50
N ASN A 521 -26.72 8.27 -1.53
CA ASN A 521 -25.60 8.92 -0.85
C ASN A 521 -24.77 7.91 -0.04
N HIS A 522 -25.43 7.02 0.70
CA HIS A 522 -24.77 5.91 1.41
C HIS A 522 -24.04 4.97 0.43
N LEU A 523 -24.62 4.63 -0.71
CA LEU A 523 -23.91 3.79 -1.69
C LEU A 523 -22.69 4.50 -2.29
N ALA A 524 -22.81 5.79 -2.62
CA ALA A 524 -21.72 6.58 -3.18
C ALA A 524 -20.52 6.64 -2.22
N LEU A 525 -20.77 6.93 -0.95
CA LEU A 525 -19.73 6.99 0.07
C LEU A 525 -19.08 5.62 0.33
N ARG A 526 -19.84 4.51 0.33
CA ARG A 526 -19.27 3.15 0.45
C ARG A 526 -18.38 2.77 -0.74
N VAL A 527 -18.80 3.11 -1.96
CA VAL A 527 -17.97 2.89 -3.16
C VAL A 527 -16.67 3.68 -3.05
N GLN A 528 -16.74 4.91 -2.51
CA GLN A 528 -15.56 5.72 -2.30
C GLN A 528 -14.60 5.12 -1.26
N HIS A 529 -15.12 4.58 -0.16
CA HIS A 529 -14.30 3.85 0.82
C HIS A 529 -13.59 2.63 0.20
N VAL A 530 -14.28 1.86 -0.65
CA VAL A 530 -13.65 0.75 -1.40
C VAL A 530 -12.59 1.27 -2.38
N SER A 531 -12.83 2.41 -3.03
CA SER A 531 -11.87 3.05 -3.92
C SER A 531 -10.56 3.41 -3.20
N ASN A 532 -10.63 3.91 -1.97
CA ASN A 532 -9.43 4.17 -1.16
C ASN A 532 -8.64 2.89 -0.90
N ARG A 533 -9.31 1.78 -0.62
CA ARG A 533 -8.66 0.49 -0.35
C ARG A 533 -8.02 -0.14 -1.59
N ILE A 534 -8.60 0.10 -2.78
CA ILE A 534 -7.96 -0.23 -4.06
C ILE A 534 -6.71 0.62 -4.27
N PHE A 535 -6.68 1.86 -3.77
CA PHE A 535 -5.50 2.70 -3.85
C PHE A 535 -4.35 2.23 -2.94
N GLU A 536 -4.68 1.73 -1.75
CA GLU A 536 -3.71 1.13 -0.82
C GLU A 536 -3.19 -0.24 -1.31
N THR A 537 -4.07 -1.03 -1.94
CA THR A 537 -3.69 -2.35 -2.45
C THR A 537 -3.04 -2.22 -3.82
N ARG A 538 -1.92 -2.91 -4.05
CA ARG A 538 -1.08 -2.86 -5.28
C ARG A 538 -1.78 -3.29 -6.59
N CYS A 539 -3.10 -3.37 -6.61
CA CYS A 539 -3.91 -3.93 -7.68
C CYS A 539 -4.90 -2.89 -8.19
N LEU A 540 -4.61 -2.28 -9.33
CA LEU A 540 -5.70 -1.74 -10.14
C LEU A 540 -6.52 -2.92 -10.66
N PRO A 541 -7.86 -2.93 -10.52
CA PRO A 541 -8.67 -3.87 -11.27
C PRO A 541 -8.54 -3.51 -12.76
N ILE A 542 -7.99 -4.44 -13.56
CA ILE A 542 -8.02 -4.37 -15.03
C ILE A 542 -9.38 -4.85 -15.51
#